data_AF-A0A925NNY1-F1
#
_entry.id   AF-A0A925NNY1-F1
#
_cell.length_a   1.000
_cell.length_b   1.000
_cell.length_c   1.000
_cell.angle_alpha   90.00
_cell.angle_beta   90.00
_cell.angle_gamma   90.00
#
_symmetry.space_group_name_H-M   'P 1'
#
loop_
_entity.id
_entity.type
_entity.pdbx_description
1 polymer ?
#
loop_
_entity_poly.entity_id
_entity_poly.type
_entity_poly.pdbx_seq_one_letter_code
_entity_poly.pdbx_strand_id
1 'polypeptide(L)'
;MEPQAPKRRKKHTSKVMLMVSLVFHSLIVVALAYFAAREGLLGKQLKKIAVEMVREKPPEKPKEPEKPKEEPPKIDPPKVAVAPTVQAPKAAPTTPPPSGNAPPPAMAPAAVDIPAFVFEGGVAVQTTSNPLELYKGSVEYALRSKWNRPTDLADDAFVAEVEVAVDRTGQISNPSWKKGSGNTRWDDSVRKAIEVTKSVNRPPPTNFPSRILVRFDVETQSDPVAGLENKLQ
;
A
#
# COMPACT_ATOMS: atom_id res chain seq x y z
N MET A 1 1.59 4.79 65.07
CA MET A 1 0.54 4.45 64.09
C MET A 1 1.22 3.64 63.00
N GLU A 2 1.17 2.32 63.07
CA GLU A 2 1.82 1.45 62.07
C GLU A 2 0.94 1.34 60.81
N PRO A 3 1.51 1.42 59.60
CA PRO A 3 0.74 1.28 58.37
C PRO A 3 0.46 -0.21 58.10
N GLN A 4 -0.81 -0.59 58.07
CA GLN A 4 -1.21 -1.92 57.62
C GLN A 4 -1.05 -2.04 56.09
N ALA A 5 -0.33 -3.07 55.65
CA ALA A 5 -0.17 -3.40 54.24
C ALA A 5 -1.50 -3.94 53.64
N PRO A 6 -1.86 -3.57 52.39
CA PRO A 6 -3.11 -3.99 51.78
C PRO A 6 -3.13 -5.49 51.45
N LYS A 7 -4.16 -6.18 51.95
CA LYS A 7 -4.41 -7.62 51.74
C LYS A 7 -4.68 -7.89 50.24
N ARG A 8 -3.73 -8.56 49.57
CA ARG A 8 -3.76 -8.87 48.14
C ARG A 8 -4.97 -9.73 47.77
N ARG A 9 -5.87 -9.19 46.92
CA ARG A 9 -7.11 -9.87 46.49
C ARG A 9 -6.80 -11.15 45.68
N LYS A 10 -7.52 -12.24 45.98
CA LYS A 10 -7.38 -13.56 45.32
C LYS A 10 -7.80 -13.47 43.84
N LYS A 11 -6.87 -13.82 42.94
CA LYS A 11 -6.99 -13.77 41.47
C LYS A 11 -7.76 -14.97 40.90
N HIS A 12 -9.02 -15.20 41.28
CA HIS A 12 -9.82 -16.27 40.65
C HIS A 12 -10.21 -15.95 39.19
N THR A 13 -10.17 -14.68 38.79
CA THR A 13 -10.47 -14.21 37.41
C THR A 13 -9.41 -14.62 36.38
N SER A 14 -8.17 -14.89 36.80
CA SER A 14 -7.06 -15.18 35.89
C SER A 14 -7.21 -16.49 35.14
N LYS A 15 -7.81 -17.52 35.76
CA LYS A 15 -7.99 -18.84 35.13
C LYS A 15 -9.12 -18.83 34.10
N VAL A 16 -10.21 -18.11 34.39
CA VAL A 16 -11.36 -17.98 33.48
C VAL A 16 -10.97 -17.20 32.23
N MET A 17 -10.26 -16.07 32.37
CA MET A 17 -9.76 -15.32 31.21
C MET A 17 -8.76 -16.12 30.38
N LEU A 18 -7.91 -16.94 31.02
CA LEU A 18 -6.97 -17.82 30.31
C LEU A 18 -7.71 -18.92 29.52
N MET A 19 -8.74 -19.55 30.11
CA MET A 19 -9.54 -20.55 29.41
C MET A 19 -10.33 -19.96 28.24
N VAL A 20 -10.94 -18.78 28.43
CA VAL A 20 -11.65 -18.08 27.34
C VAL A 20 -10.69 -17.74 26.19
N SER A 21 -9.50 -17.23 26.51
CA SER A 21 -8.47 -16.94 25.49
C SER A 21 -8.06 -18.21 24.75
N LEU A 22 -7.82 -19.31 25.47
CA LEU A 22 -7.39 -20.57 24.85
C LEU A 22 -8.46 -21.13 23.90
N VAL A 23 -9.73 -21.10 24.29
CA VAL A 23 -10.84 -21.54 23.43
C VAL A 23 -10.97 -20.66 22.19
N PHE A 24 -10.88 -19.33 22.37
CA PHE A 24 -10.99 -18.38 21.27
C PHE A 24 -9.89 -18.56 20.22
N HIS A 25 -8.63 -18.68 20.67
CA HIS A 25 -7.50 -18.88 19.75
C HIS A 25 -7.56 -20.26 19.09
N SER A 26 -8.00 -21.30 19.82
CA SER A 26 -8.18 -22.63 19.24
C SER A 26 -9.20 -22.62 18.10
N LEU A 27 -10.32 -21.90 18.27
CA LEU A 27 -11.33 -21.75 17.21
C LEU A 27 -10.77 -21.02 15.97
N ILE A 28 -9.97 -19.97 16.17
CA ILE A 28 -9.34 -19.24 15.06
C ILE A 28 -8.37 -20.14 14.29
N VAL A 29 -7.52 -20.89 14.99
CA VAL A 29 -6.54 -21.79 14.35
C VAL A 29 -7.26 -22.87 13.53
N VAL A 30 -8.33 -23.46 14.08
CA VAL A 30 -9.15 -24.46 13.36
C VAL A 30 -9.82 -23.85 12.13
N ALA A 31 -10.39 -22.64 12.24
CA ALA A 31 -11.01 -21.95 11.12
C ALA A 31 -10.00 -21.63 10.00
N LEU A 32 -8.82 -21.13 10.35
CA LEU A 32 -7.74 -20.86 9.40
C LEU A 32 -7.24 -22.15 8.73
N ALA A 33 -7.06 -23.23 9.49
CA ALA A 33 -6.65 -24.52 8.93
C ALA A 33 -7.70 -25.09 7.96
N TYR A 34 -8.98 -24.99 8.30
CA TYR A 34 -10.08 -25.40 7.44
C TYR A 34 -10.13 -24.59 6.13
N PHE A 35 -9.93 -23.28 6.22
CA PHE A 35 -9.88 -22.40 5.06
C PHE A 35 -8.66 -22.68 4.17
N ALA A 36 -7.48 -22.83 4.77
CA ALA A 36 -6.25 -23.19 4.05
C ALA A 36 -6.34 -24.56 3.34
N ALA A 37 -7.04 -25.51 3.95
CA ALA A 37 -7.33 -26.80 3.33
C ALA A 37 -8.32 -26.68 2.17
N ARG A 38 -9.39 -25.86 2.30
CA ARG A 38 -10.38 -25.64 1.23
C ARG A 38 -9.86 -24.82 0.05
N GLU A 39 -9.03 -23.82 0.29
CA GLU A 39 -8.45 -22.98 -0.77
C GLU A 39 -7.31 -23.67 -1.54
N GLY A 40 -6.90 -24.87 -1.12
CA GLY A 40 -5.85 -25.65 -1.77
C GLY A 40 -4.48 -24.98 -1.70
N LEU A 41 -4.27 -24.07 -0.74
CA LEU A 41 -3.01 -23.34 -0.56
C LEU A 41 -1.85 -24.30 -0.26
N LEU A 42 -2.12 -25.36 0.52
CA LEU A 42 -1.16 -26.40 0.88
C LEU A 42 -0.73 -27.26 -0.33
N GLY A 43 -1.68 -27.62 -1.20
CA GLY A 43 -1.37 -28.45 -2.38
C GLY A 43 -0.59 -27.73 -3.47
N LYS A 44 -0.81 -26.42 -3.64
CA LYS A 44 -0.08 -25.59 -4.64
C LYS A 44 1.39 -25.39 -4.26
N GLN A 45 1.68 -25.24 -2.97
CA GLN A 45 3.05 -25.11 -2.45
C GLN A 45 3.83 -26.43 -2.61
N LEU A 46 3.22 -27.57 -2.28
CA LEU A 46 3.84 -28.89 -2.46
C LEU A 46 4.15 -29.21 -3.94
N LYS A 47 3.27 -28.82 -4.86
CA LYS A 47 3.54 -28.95 -6.31
C LYS A 47 4.70 -28.07 -6.79
N LYS A 48 4.86 -26.85 -6.26
CA LYS A 48 6.00 -25.99 -6.60
C LYS A 48 7.32 -26.61 -6.14
N ILE A 49 7.37 -27.12 -4.91
CA ILE A 49 8.57 -27.76 -4.35
C ILE A 49 8.94 -29.02 -5.16
N ALA A 50 7.94 -29.81 -5.58
CA ALA A 50 8.18 -31.00 -6.41
C ALA A 50 8.64 -30.66 -7.84
N VAL A 51 8.19 -29.55 -8.42
CA VAL A 51 8.58 -29.12 -9.79
C VAL A 51 9.98 -28.49 -9.80
N GLU A 52 10.37 -27.83 -8.72
CA GLU A 52 11.72 -27.26 -8.57
C GLU A 52 12.79 -28.36 -8.45
N MET A 53 12.52 -29.44 -7.70
CA MET A 53 13.45 -30.57 -7.57
C MET A 53 13.64 -31.42 -8.85
N VAL A 54 12.74 -31.32 -9.84
CA VAL A 54 12.87 -32.08 -11.12
C VAL A 54 13.61 -31.25 -12.20
N ARG A 55 13.78 -29.94 -12.00
CA ARG A 55 14.42 -29.04 -12.98
C ARG A 55 15.94 -28.90 -12.82
N GLU A 56 16.57 -29.68 -11.95
CA GLU A 56 18.04 -29.85 -11.94
C GLU A 56 18.43 -31.12 -12.71
N LYS A 57 18.65 -30.98 -14.03
CA LYS A 57 19.44 -31.92 -14.83
C LYS A 57 20.66 -31.15 -15.39
N PRO A 58 21.87 -31.75 -15.46
CA PRO A 58 23.16 -31.07 -15.29
C PRO A 58 23.59 -30.19 -16.48
N PRO A 59 24.59 -29.29 -16.30
CA PRO A 59 24.98 -28.29 -17.28
C PRO A 59 25.83 -28.89 -18.42
N GLU A 60 25.34 -28.82 -19.66
CA GLU A 60 26.19 -28.94 -20.84
C GLU A 60 27.05 -27.67 -20.98
N LYS A 61 28.35 -27.83 -20.74
CA LYS A 61 29.39 -26.85 -21.03
C LYS A 61 29.71 -26.82 -22.55
N PRO A 62 30.33 -25.74 -23.03
CA PRO A 62 29.94 -25.00 -24.23
C PRO A 62 30.86 -25.26 -25.43
N LYS A 63 30.33 -25.13 -26.66
CA LYS A 63 31.17 -25.02 -27.87
C LYS A 63 31.32 -23.57 -28.28
N GLU A 64 32.59 -23.20 -28.46
CA GLU A 64 33.14 -21.90 -28.81
C GLU A 64 32.69 -21.33 -30.17
N PRO A 65 32.84 -20.01 -30.37
CA PRO A 65 32.30 -19.23 -31.46
C PRO A 65 33.25 -19.18 -32.67
N GLU A 66 32.73 -19.24 -33.90
CA GLU A 66 33.50 -18.94 -35.11
C GLU A 66 32.72 -18.05 -36.07
N LYS A 67 33.11 -16.76 -36.04
CA LYS A 67 33.32 -15.76 -37.11
C LYS A 67 32.35 -15.60 -38.32
N PRO A 68 32.31 -14.36 -38.88
CA PRO A 68 31.16 -13.71 -39.46
C PRO A 68 31.09 -13.83 -40.99
N LYS A 69 29.90 -13.63 -41.56
CA LYS A 69 29.70 -13.45 -42.99
C LYS A 69 29.05 -12.07 -43.23
N GLU A 70 29.85 -11.13 -43.70
CA GLU A 70 29.39 -9.95 -44.45
C GLU A 70 28.76 -10.42 -45.77
N GLU A 71 27.57 -9.91 -46.12
CA GLU A 71 27.37 -8.92 -47.20
C GLU A 71 25.84 -8.58 -47.32
N PRO A 72 25.44 -7.29 -47.34
CA PRO A 72 24.06 -6.81 -47.57
C PRO A 72 23.79 -6.78 -49.11
N PRO A 73 22.75 -6.13 -49.69
CA PRO A 73 21.50 -5.54 -49.21
C PRO A 73 20.24 -6.05 -49.99
N LYS A 74 19.04 -5.77 -49.50
CA LYS A 74 17.88 -5.57 -50.39
C LYS A 74 17.00 -4.44 -49.87
N ILE A 75 17.28 -3.27 -50.42
CA ILE A 75 16.41 -2.10 -50.46
C ILE A 75 15.32 -2.42 -51.51
N ASP A 76 14.05 -2.30 -51.15
CA ASP A 76 13.19 -1.31 -51.78
C ASP A 76 11.86 -1.10 -51.01
N PRO A 77 11.38 0.16 -50.89
CA PRO A 77 10.22 0.56 -50.08
C PRO A 77 8.98 0.75 -50.99
N PRO A 78 8.07 1.71 -50.73
CA PRO A 78 6.92 1.69 -49.84
C PRO A 78 5.59 1.72 -50.63
N LYS A 79 4.44 1.35 -50.01
CA LYS A 79 3.13 1.83 -50.49
C LYS A 79 2.45 2.69 -49.45
N VAL A 80 2.30 3.93 -49.87
CA VAL A 80 1.79 5.13 -49.23
C VAL A 80 0.25 5.14 -49.20
N ALA A 81 -0.28 5.74 -48.13
CA ALA A 81 -1.59 6.40 -47.98
C ALA A 81 -2.85 5.52 -48.16
N VAL A 82 -3.96 5.75 -47.47
CA VAL A 82 -4.63 7.03 -47.21
C VAL A 82 -5.38 6.99 -45.87
N ALA A 83 -5.43 8.17 -45.27
CA ALA A 83 -5.99 8.57 -43.99
C ALA A 83 -7.55 8.51 -43.94
N PRO A 84 -8.16 8.83 -42.79
CA PRO A 84 -9.42 8.29 -42.28
C PRO A 84 -10.66 9.04 -42.76
N THR A 85 -11.82 8.37 -42.76
CA THR A 85 -13.12 9.04 -42.84
C THR A 85 -13.81 8.98 -41.48
N VAL A 86 -13.85 10.15 -40.86
CA VAL A 86 -14.74 10.53 -39.75
C VAL A 86 -16.16 10.60 -40.28
N GLN A 87 -17.13 9.99 -39.58
CA GLN A 87 -18.51 10.47 -39.56
C GLN A 87 -19.27 9.88 -38.35
N ALA A 88 -19.57 10.73 -37.39
CA ALA A 88 -20.69 10.66 -36.48
C ALA A 88 -21.48 11.98 -36.66
N PRO A 89 -22.67 12.18 -36.08
CA PRO A 89 -23.75 11.28 -35.68
C PRO A 89 -25.09 11.71 -36.30
N LYS A 90 -26.12 10.86 -36.34
CA LYS A 90 -27.50 11.37 -36.48
C LYS A 90 -28.49 10.62 -35.61
N ALA A 91 -29.28 11.43 -34.91
CA ALA A 91 -30.22 11.10 -33.86
C ALA A 91 -31.41 10.24 -34.32
N ALA A 92 -32.00 9.57 -33.32
CA ALA A 92 -33.36 9.04 -33.23
C ALA A 92 -34.43 10.10 -33.63
N PRO A 93 -35.75 9.79 -33.79
CA PRO A 93 -36.50 8.62 -33.26
C PRO A 93 -37.56 8.01 -34.20
N THR A 94 -37.96 6.77 -33.97
CA THR A 94 -39.26 6.24 -34.44
C THR A 94 -39.88 5.29 -33.42
N THR A 95 -41.05 5.67 -32.94
CA THR A 95 -42.02 4.87 -32.18
C THR A 95 -42.72 3.85 -33.08
N PRO A 96 -43.11 2.69 -32.54
CA PRO A 96 -44.32 1.99 -32.97
C PRO A 96 -45.31 1.74 -31.80
N PRO A 97 -46.64 1.83 -32.01
CA PRO A 97 -47.66 1.39 -31.04
C PRO A 97 -48.12 -0.05 -31.37
N PRO A 98 -49.11 -0.59 -30.62
CA PRO A 98 -49.02 -1.22 -29.32
C PRO A 98 -49.07 -2.75 -29.44
N SER A 99 -48.50 -3.48 -28.48
CA SER A 99 -48.79 -4.92 -28.36
C SER A 99 -48.62 -5.41 -26.92
N GLY A 100 -49.67 -6.09 -26.45
CA GLY A 100 -49.53 -7.27 -25.62
C GLY A 100 -49.37 -7.03 -24.13
N ASN A 101 -50.37 -7.46 -23.37
CA ASN A 101 -50.35 -7.67 -21.92
C ASN A 101 -49.00 -8.19 -21.43
N ALA A 102 -48.29 -7.38 -20.64
CA ALA A 102 -47.20 -7.80 -19.77
C ALA A 102 -47.59 -7.55 -18.31
N PRO A 103 -47.28 -8.47 -17.38
CA PRO A 103 -47.55 -8.28 -15.96
C PRO A 103 -46.80 -7.06 -15.41
N PRO A 104 -47.30 -6.43 -14.33
CA PRO A 104 -46.70 -5.22 -13.79
C PRO A 104 -45.23 -5.44 -13.43
N PRO A 105 -44.34 -4.45 -13.66
CA PRO A 105 -42.93 -4.57 -13.31
C PRO A 105 -42.80 -4.84 -11.81
N ALA A 106 -42.01 -5.85 -11.48
CA ALA A 106 -41.57 -6.07 -10.10
C ALA A 106 -40.90 -4.78 -9.62
N MET A 107 -41.55 -4.06 -8.71
CA MET A 107 -40.96 -2.93 -8.01
C MET A 107 -39.66 -3.40 -7.37
N ALA A 108 -38.54 -2.83 -7.82
CA ALA A 108 -37.31 -2.91 -7.06
C ALA A 108 -37.59 -2.38 -5.64
N PRO A 109 -37.12 -3.05 -4.57
CA PRO A 109 -37.21 -2.45 -3.25
C PRO A 109 -36.48 -1.10 -3.31
N ALA A 110 -37.12 -0.07 -2.77
CA ALA A 110 -36.53 1.26 -2.66
C ALA A 110 -35.10 1.13 -2.10
N ALA A 111 -34.14 1.83 -2.72
CA ALA A 111 -32.80 1.94 -2.17
C ALA A 111 -32.97 2.42 -0.72
N VAL A 112 -32.62 1.55 0.23
CA VAL A 112 -32.57 1.92 1.63
C VAL A 112 -31.50 2.98 1.73
N ASP A 113 -31.93 4.21 1.97
CA ASP A 113 -31.07 5.34 2.26
C ASP A 113 -30.32 4.99 3.55
N ILE A 114 -29.10 4.47 3.42
CA ILE A 114 -28.26 4.18 4.56
C ILE A 114 -27.86 5.55 5.10
N PRO A 115 -28.26 5.94 6.32
CA PRO A 115 -27.89 7.24 6.85
C PRO A 115 -26.37 7.35 6.82
N ALA A 116 -25.87 8.43 6.21
CA ALA A 116 -24.46 8.76 6.28
C ALA A 116 -24.08 8.81 7.77
N PHE A 117 -23.25 7.86 8.20
CA PHE A 117 -22.75 7.83 9.58
C PHE A 117 -21.89 9.07 9.79
N VAL A 118 -22.49 10.12 10.34
CA VAL A 118 -21.78 11.31 10.81
C VAL A 118 -21.17 10.93 12.16
N PHE A 119 -19.91 10.51 12.13
CA PHE A 119 -19.13 10.34 13.35
C PHE A 119 -18.82 11.74 13.89
N GLU A 120 -19.42 12.09 15.02
CA GLU A 120 -19.12 13.32 15.75
C GLU A 120 -17.67 13.22 16.26
N GLY A 121 -16.73 13.83 15.52
CA GLY A 121 -15.27 13.71 15.71
C GLY A 121 -14.52 12.95 14.60
N GLY A 122 -15.20 12.49 13.55
CA GLY A 122 -14.56 11.84 12.40
C GLY A 122 -14.01 12.86 11.40
N VAL A 123 -12.69 13.00 11.36
CA VAL A 123 -11.98 13.68 10.27
C VAL A 123 -12.49 13.08 8.95
N ALA A 124 -12.88 13.94 8.01
CA ALA A 124 -13.29 13.50 6.67
C ALA A 124 -12.18 12.60 6.10
N VAL A 125 -12.50 11.33 5.90
CA VAL A 125 -11.58 10.37 5.27
C VAL A 125 -11.44 10.82 3.82
N GLN A 126 -10.46 11.67 3.57
CA GLN A 126 -10.01 12.09 2.24
C GLN A 126 -9.56 10.82 1.53
N THR A 127 -10.48 10.24 0.75
CA THR A 127 -10.18 9.05 -0.05
C THR A 127 -9.44 9.54 -1.28
N THR A 128 -8.12 9.69 -1.14
CA THR A 128 -7.26 9.98 -2.28
C THR A 128 -7.16 8.73 -3.15
N SER A 129 -7.54 8.87 -4.42
CA SER A 129 -7.36 7.84 -5.45
C SER A 129 -5.99 7.94 -6.15
N ASN A 130 -5.17 8.93 -5.80
CA ASN A 130 -3.86 9.16 -6.40
C ASN A 130 -2.82 8.15 -5.86
N PRO A 131 -2.27 7.25 -6.69
CA PRO A 131 -1.31 6.25 -6.23
C PRO A 131 -0.02 6.85 -5.66
N LEU A 132 0.41 8.02 -6.13
CA LEU A 132 1.64 8.67 -5.64
C LEU A 132 1.47 9.15 -4.19
N GLU A 133 0.34 9.74 -3.86
CA GLU A 133 0.02 10.20 -2.50
C GLU A 133 -0.18 9.04 -1.55
N LEU A 134 -0.88 7.98 -1.97
CA LEU A 134 -1.03 6.75 -1.18
C LEU A 134 0.31 6.13 -0.87
N TYR A 135 1.21 6.08 -1.86
CA TYR A 135 2.54 5.55 -1.65
C TYR A 135 3.39 6.46 -0.75
N LYS A 136 3.36 7.79 -0.94
CA LYS A 136 4.01 8.75 -0.04
C LYS A 136 3.55 8.55 1.41
N GLY A 137 2.24 8.49 1.63
CA GLY A 137 1.67 8.23 2.95
C GLY A 137 2.09 6.87 3.51
N SER A 138 2.26 5.84 2.67
CA SER A 138 2.79 4.54 3.11
C SER A 138 4.25 4.60 3.57
N VAL A 139 5.09 5.41 2.90
CA VAL A 139 6.49 5.61 3.29
C VAL A 139 6.58 6.41 4.60
N GLU A 140 5.79 7.48 4.71
CA GLU A 140 5.69 8.29 5.92
C GLU A 140 5.19 7.46 7.10
N TYR A 141 4.16 6.64 6.89
CA TYR A 141 3.66 5.71 7.90
C TYR A 141 4.72 4.68 8.30
N ALA A 142 5.45 4.11 7.35
CA ALA A 142 6.53 3.16 7.65
C ALA A 142 7.61 3.79 8.53
N LEU A 143 8.01 5.02 8.23
CA LEU A 143 9.00 5.77 9.02
C LEU A 143 8.46 6.13 10.41
N ARG A 144 7.24 6.69 10.49
CA ARG A 144 6.62 7.11 11.76
C ARG A 144 6.32 5.93 12.68
N SER A 145 5.88 4.79 12.13
CA SER A 145 5.59 3.59 12.93
C SER A 145 6.83 2.98 13.58
N LYS A 146 8.03 3.24 13.05
CA LYS A 146 9.31 2.81 13.61
C LYS A 146 10.01 3.91 14.42
N TRP A 147 9.46 5.11 14.43
CA TRP A 147 10.04 6.23 15.14
C TRP A 147 9.65 6.19 16.62
N ASN A 148 10.66 6.10 17.48
CA ASN A 148 10.48 6.18 18.92
C ASN A 148 10.59 7.64 19.37
N ARG A 149 9.44 8.33 19.40
CA ARG A 149 9.35 9.74 19.79
C ARG A 149 9.72 9.90 21.28
N PRO A 150 10.67 10.79 21.63
CA PRO A 150 10.94 11.14 23.02
C PRO A 150 9.69 11.74 23.69
N THR A 151 9.22 11.14 24.79
CA THR A 151 8.02 11.61 25.51
C THR A 151 8.34 12.54 26.68
N ASP A 152 9.62 12.73 27.00
CA ASP A 152 10.12 13.57 28.08
C ASP A 152 10.43 15.02 27.65
N LEU A 153 9.95 15.41 26.47
CA LEU A 153 10.23 16.70 25.84
C LEU A 153 8.93 17.36 25.40
N ALA A 154 8.80 18.68 25.58
CA ALA A 154 7.70 19.45 25.03
C ALA A 154 7.88 19.56 23.51
N ASP A 155 7.14 18.76 22.76
CA ASP A 155 7.42 18.46 21.36
C ASP A 155 6.52 19.17 20.35
N ASP A 156 5.64 20.05 20.83
CA ASP A 156 4.70 20.83 20.02
C ASP A 156 5.39 21.72 18.96
N ALA A 157 6.66 22.09 19.17
CA ALA A 157 7.41 22.96 18.27
C ALA A 157 8.50 22.24 17.46
N PHE A 158 8.75 20.94 17.71
CA PHE A 158 9.85 20.23 17.04
C PHE A 158 9.41 19.67 15.70
N VAL A 159 10.03 20.21 14.65
CA VAL A 159 9.80 19.78 13.26
C VAL A 159 11.14 19.50 12.61
N ALA A 160 11.37 18.25 12.23
CA ALA A 160 12.52 17.85 11.43
C ALA A 160 12.05 17.47 10.02
N GLU A 161 12.72 17.99 9.01
CA GLU A 161 12.44 17.68 7.59
C GLU A 161 13.62 16.94 7.00
N VAL A 162 13.37 15.70 6.59
CA VAL A 162 14.39 14.82 6.03
C VAL A 162 13.94 14.37 4.64
N GLU A 163 14.81 14.60 3.67
CA GLU A 163 14.64 14.09 2.33
C GLU A 163 15.25 12.69 2.25
N VAL A 164 14.44 11.70 1.91
CA VAL A 164 14.85 10.29 1.80
C VAL A 164 14.73 9.81 0.37
N ALA A 165 15.71 9.03 -0.09
CA ALA A 165 15.67 8.43 -1.41
C ALA A 165 14.95 7.08 -1.37
N VAL A 166 14.02 6.86 -2.29
CA VAL A 166 13.28 5.60 -2.41
C VAL A 166 13.58 4.98 -3.77
N ASP A 167 14.08 3.75 -3.76
CA ASP A 167 14.39 3.01 -4.99
C ASP A 167 13.15 2.31 -5.58
N ARG A 168 13.30 1.70 -6.77
CA ARG A 168 12.22 0.96 -7.44
C ARG A 168 11.77 -0.32 -6.72
N THR A 169 12.56 -0.79 -5.75
CA THR A 169 12.23 -1.96 -4.94
C THR A 169 11.57 -1.59 -3.60
N GLY A 170 11.45 -0.29 -3.30
CA GLY A 170 10.91 0.23 -2.04
C GLY A 170 11.95 0.38 -0.93
N GLN A 171 13.24 0.22 -1.21
CA GLN A 171 14.32 0.50 -0.26
C GLN A 171 14.47 2.00 -0.04
N ILE A 172 14.61 2.37 1.23
CA ILE A 172 14.85 3.73 1.69
C ILE A 172 16.36 3.88 1.95
N SER A 173 16.98 4.88 1.33
CA SER A 173 18.41 5.13 1.46
C SER A 173 18.73 6.63 1.39
N ASN A 174 19.98 6.97 1.66
CA ASN A 174 20.55 8.31 1.48
C ASN A 174 19.71 9.46 2.10
N PRO A 175 19.50 9.43 3.43
CA PRO A 175 18.81 10.53 4.11
C PRO A 175 19.62 11.82 4.02
N SER A 176 18.94 12.89 3.63
CA SER A 176 19.48 14.24 3.50
C SER A 176 18.66 15.19 4.38
N TRP A 177 19.31 15.82 5.34
CA TRP A 177 18.64 16.73 6.27
C TRP A 177 18.40 18.07 5.58
N LYS A 178 17.12 18.48 5.49
CA LYS A 178 16.75 19.83 5.02
C LYS A 178 16.60 20.79 6.18
N LYS A 179 16.01 20.30 7.28
CA LYS A 179 15.73 21.09 8.48
C LYS A 179 15.86 20.20 9.71
N GLY A 180 16.70 20.59 10.65
CA GLY A 180 16.75 19.97 11.99
C GLY A 180 15.65 20.55 12.89
N SER A 181 15.28 19.80 13.92
CA SER A 181 14.27 20.24 14.90
C SER A 181 14.79 21.31 15.87
N GLY A 182 16.11 21.55 15.91
CA GLY A 182 16.74 22.38 16.94
C GLY A 182 16.99 21.62 18.25
N ASN A 183 16.62 20.34 18.33
CA ASN A 183 16.91 19.47 19.46
C ASN A 183 17.64 18.19 19.04
N THR A 184 18.80 17.94 19.65
CA THR A 184 19.63 16.78 19.31
C THR A 184 18.96 15.44 19.62
N ARG A 185 18.21 15.33 20.73
CA ARG A 185 17.51 14.08 21.09
C ARG A 185 16.41 13.74 20.09
N TRP A 186 15.69 14.76 19.62
CA TRP A 186 14.69 14.58 18.57
C TRP A 186 15.36 14.15 17.25
N ASP A 187 16.39 14.87 16.82
CA ASP A 187 17.08 14.55 15.56
C ASP A 187 17.72 13.15 15.59
N ASP A 188 18.28 12.74 16.74
CA ASP A 188 18.84 11.40 16.93
C ASP A 188 17.75 10.31 16.89
N SER A 189 16.56 10.59 17.43
CA SER A 189 15.42 9.66 17.36
C SER A 189 14.95 9.46 15.92
N VAL A 190 14.93 10.53 15.11
CA VAL A 190 14.59 10.49 13.69
C VAL A 190 15.65 9.72 12.91
N ARG A 191 16.94 9.95 13.17
CA ARG A 191 18.03 9.19 12.53
C ARG A 191 17.89 7.68 12.78
N LYS A 192 17.62 7.29 14.03
CA LYS A 192 17.35 5.89 14.38
C LYS A 192 16.15 5.32 13.65
N ALA A 193 15.07 6.10 13.51
CA ALA A 193 13.88 5.66 12.79
C ALA A 193 14.16 5.35 11.32
N ILE A 194 14.99 6.17 10.67
CA ILE A 194 15.41 5.98 9.28
C ILE A 194 16.33 4.77 9.15
N GLU A 195 17.29 4.58 10.08
CA GLU A 195 18.18 3.42 10.08
C GLU A 195 17.43 2.10 10.27
N VAL A 196 16.37 2.10 11.07
CA VAL A 196 15.50 0.93 11.30
C VAL A 196 14.61 0.67 10.07
N THR A 197 14.11 1.72 9.44
CA THR A 197 13.21 1.63 8.27
C THR A 197 14.01 1.54 6.97
N LYS A 198 14.57 0.35 6.69
CA LYS A 198 15.35 0.11 5.46
C LYS A 198 14.50 0.00 4.20
N SER A 199 13.26 -0.49 4.32
CA SER A 199 12.40 -0.75 3.16
C SER A 199 10.92 -0.60 3.49
N VAL A 200 10.14 -0.23 2.49
CA VAL A 200 8.67 -0.24 2.52
C VAL A 200 8.18 -1.53 1.88
N ASN A 201 7.06 -2.07 2.39
CA ASN A 201 6.53 -3.38 2.02
C ASN A 201 5.96 -3.44 0.59
N ARG A 202 5.85 -2.29 -0.10
CA ARG A 202 5.36 -2.21 -1.47
C ARG A 202 6.37 -1.43 -2.30
N PRO A 203 6.56 -1.79 -3.58
CA PRO A 203 7.34 -0.97 -4.49
C PRO A 203 6.58 0.32 -4.84
N PRO A 204 7.30 1.41 -5.18
CA PRO A 204 6.68 2.64 -5.62
C PRO A 204 5.91 2.49 -6.93
N PRO A 205 4.82 3.25 -7.13
CA PRO A 205 4.10 3.30 -8.40
C PRO A 205 4.96 3.90 -9.53
N THR A 206 4.54 3.69 -10.77
CA THR A 206 5.19 4.29 -11.95
C THR A 206 5.24 5.81 -11.80
N ASN A 207 6.39 6.42 -12.11
CA ASN A 207 6.67 7.86 -11.99
C ASN A 207 6.73 8.43 -10.56
N PHE A 208 6.90 7.60 -9.53
CA PHE A 208 7.19 8.12 -8.18
C PHE A 208 8.56 8.82 -8.14
N PRO A 209 8.67 10.00 -7.49
CA PRO A 209 9.94 10.70 -7.37
C PRO A 209 10.95 9.87 -6.57
N SER A 210 12.22 9.88 -7.01
CA SER A 210 13.28 9.14 -6.33
C SER A 210 13.64 9.70 -4.95
N ARG A 211 13.24 10.93 -4.66
CA ARG A 211 13.42 11.59 -3.37
C ARG A 211 12.11 12.18 -2.90
N ILE A 212 11.79 11.98 -1.63
CA ILE A 212 10.64 12.58 -0.99
C ILE A 212 11.05 13.27 0.30
N LEU A 213 10.42 14.40 0.57
CA LEU A 213 10.53 15.09 1.85
C LEU A 213 9.56 14.45 2.83
N VAL A 214 10.08 14.03 3.98
CA VAL A 214 9.30 13.49 5.10
C VAL A 214 9.45 14.45 6.27
N ARG A 215 8.30 14.89 6.81
CA ARG A 215 8.22 15.75 7.99
C ARG A 215 7.99 14.89 9.22
N PHE A 216 8.87 15.03 10.21
CA PHE A 216 8.76 14.41 11.53
C PHE A 216 8.32 15.48 12.53
N ASP A 217 7.04 15.41 12.90
CA ASP A 217 6.35 16.30 13.83
C ASP A 217 5.36 15.48 14.69
N VAL A 218 4.71 16.16 15.62
CA VAL A 218 3.66 15.59 16.48
C VAL A 218 2.29 15.61 15.79
N GLU A 219 2.11 16.44 14.77
CA GLU A 219 0.84 16.55 14.07
C GLU A 219 0.51 15.24 13.35
N THR A 220 -0.68 14.71 13.65
CA THR A 220 -1.18 13.41 13.15
C THR A 220 -1.51 13.41 11.67
N GLN A 221 -1.30 14.52 10.96
CA GLN A 221 -1.71 14.69 9.58
C GLN A 221 -0.70 15.56 8.84
N SER A 222 0.11 14.91 8.00
CA SER A 222 0.94 15.58 7.01
C SER A 222 0.03 16.20 5.94
N ASP A 223 -0.25 17.50 6.06
CA ASP A 223 -0.98 18.24 5.03
C ASP A 223 -0.24 18.17 3.68
N PRO A 224 -0.92 17.79 2.58
CA PRO A 224 -0.34 17.85 1.25
C PRO A 224 -0.49 19.27 0.68
N VAL A 225 0.41 20.19 1.01
CA VAL A 225 0.50 21.48 0.29
C VAL A 225 1.96 21.89 0.08
N ALA A 226 2.21 22.50 -1.08
CA ALA A 226 3.46 23.11 -1.57
C ALA A 226 4.38 22.22 -2.42
N GLY A 227 3.96 21.96 -3.67
CA GLY A 227 4.86 21.41 -4.68
C GLY A 227 4.40 21.48 -6.14
N LEU A 228 3.29 22.17 -6.45
CA LEU A 228 2.74 22.25 -7.81
C LEU A 228 2.38 23.69 -8.25
N GLU A 229 3.00 24.70 -7.64
CA GLU A 229 3.00 26.07 -8.18
C GLU A 229 4.42 26.43 -8.63
N ASN A 230 4.79 25.97 -9.82
CA ASN A 230 5.74 26.70 -10.66
C ASN A 230 5.66 26.20 -12.10
N LYS A 231 4.60 26.61 -12.80
CA LYS A 231 4.64 26.83 -14.24
C LYS A 231 3.41 27.62 -14.68
N LEU A 232 3.67 28.86 -15.09
CA LEU A 232 2.93 29.73 -16.02
C LEU A 232 2.80 31.16 -15.47
N GLN A 233 3.90 31.90 -15.60
CA GLN A 233 3.88 33.26 -16.14
C GLN A 233 4.91 33.34 -17.27
#